data_AF-A0A3P7DPS7-F1
#
_entry.id   AF-A0A3P7DPS7-F1
#
_cell.length_a   1.000
_cell.length_b   1.000
_cell.length_c   1.000
_cell.angle_alpha   90.00
_cell.angle_beta   90.00
_cell.angle_gamma   90.00
#
_symmetry.space_group_name_H-M   'P 1'
#
loop_
_entity.id
_entity.type
_entity.pdbx_description
1 polymer ?
#
loop_
_entity_poly.entity_id
_entity_poly.type
_entity_poly.pdbx_seq_one_letter_code
_entity_poly.pdbx_strand_id
1 'polypeptide(L)'
;MCEPFTEPPIAKDIQFFLANILYTFGGYIQYAGGCRLPDVSYFCDLITDGSETDYIGVIWNAWKIYDQIFQSEECFDPSYERHLEDLSDITFMDNEFASYRSWLWLCCTELGFFITTDNGKSIFGSSVSLDYHADKCMDVFDVQYDTERARTGVRNTLRTFGGYDNYKGTNTVFVSGSYDPWKSACCLNCTDITRNVYSVIIEGGSHCVDACPVDFINLPALNDYRTFIDEKLEMFIAENL
;
A
#
# COMPACT_ATOMS: atom_id res chain seq x y z
N MET A 1 -15.01 17.33 -5.84
CA MET A 1 -16.07 16.31 -6.05
C MET A 1 -16.67 16.51 -7.41
N CYS A 2 -16.90 15.45 -8.19
CA CYS A 2 -17.57 15.53 -9.50
C CYS A 2 -19.08 15.78 -9.34
N GLU A 3 -19.68 15.13 -8.35
CA GLU A 3 -21.08 15.29 -7.97
C GLU A 3 -21.15 15.43 -6.44
N PRO A 4 -22.16 16.14 -5.89
CA PRO A 4 -22.43 16.07 -4.47
C PRO A 4 -22.87 14.65 -4.08
N PHE A 5 -22.74 14.31 -2.80
CA PHE A 5 -23.42 13.11 -2.28
C PHE A 5 -24.93 13.21 -2.50
N THR A 6 -25.59 12.07 -2.63
CA THR A 6 -27.05 12.01 -2.58
C THR A 6 -27.58 12.55 -1.26
N GLU A 7 -28.84 12.96 -1.23
CA GLU A 7 -29.51 13.40 0.00
C GLU A 7 -30.75 12.51 0.26
N PRO A 8 -30.68 11.56 1.21
CA PRO A 8 -29.57 11.29 2.13
C PRO A 8 -28.39 10.58 1.46
N PRO A 9 -27.16 10.70 2.02
CA PRO A 9 -26.00 10.01 1.47
C PRO A 9 -26.15 8.49 1.51
N ILE A 10 -25.80 7.82 0.41
CA ILE A 10 -25.67 6.36 0.40
C ILE A 10 -24.49 5.97 1.29
N ALA A 11 -24.70 5.03 2.21
CA ALA A 11 -23.67 4.63 3.19
C ALA A 11 -22.37 4.14 2.51
N LYS A 12 -22.49 3.45 1.37
CA LYS A 12 -21.35 2.96 0.59
C LYS A 12 -20.55 4.08 -0.07
N ASP A 13 -21.20 5.13 -0.57
CA ASP A 13 -20.51 6.29 -1.13
C ASP A 13 -19.68 7.00 -0.05
N ILE A 14 -20.20 7.12 1.18
CA ILE A 14 -19.44 7.67 2.31
C ILE A 14 -18.24 6.78 2.65
N GLN A 15 -18.43 5.46 2.77
CA GLN A 15 -17.33 4.54 3.06
C GLN A 15 -16.26 4.58 1.96
N PHE A 16 -16.68 4.65 0.69
CA PHE A 16 -15.80 4.79 -0.45
C PHE A 16 -14.98 6.07 -0.41
N PHE A 17 -15.63 7.21 -0.13
CA PHE A 17 -14.95 8.48 0.06
C PHE A 17 -13.92 8.44 1.20
N LEU A 18 -14.30 7.94 2.37
CA LEU A 18 -13.41 7.83 3.52
C LEU A 18 -12.22 6.88 3.25
N ALA A 19 -12.45 5.79 2.52
CA ALA A 19 -11.39 4.89 2.08
C ALA A 19 -10.42 5.59 1.12
N ASN A 20 -10.91 6.40 0.18
CA ASN A 20 -10.06 7.16 -0.73
C ASN A 20 -9.23 8.22 0.00
N ILE A 21 -9.78 8.88 1.02
CA ILE A 21 -9.01 9.78 1.89
C ILE A 21 -7.87 9.00 2.56
N LEU A 22 -8.17 7.83 3.16
CA LEU A 22 -7.15 6.99 3.79
C LEU A 22 -6.02 6.61 2.82
N TYR A 23 -6.38 6.22 1.59
CA TYR A 23 -5.41 5.89 0.54
C TYR A 23 -4.59 7.08 0.06
N THR A 24 -5.18 8.28 0.01
CA THR A 24 -4.50 9.53 -0.36
C THR A 24 -3.29 9.78 0.57
N PHE A 25 -3.53 9.76 1.89
CA PHE A 25 -2.46 9.95 2.86
C PHE A 25 -1.49 8.76 2.89
N GLY A 26 -2.01 7.53 2.87
CA GLY A 26 -1.20 6.31 2.91
C GLY A 26 -0.26 6.20 1.72
N GLY A 27 -0.73 6.51 0.52
CA GLY A 27 0.06 6.44 -0.71
C GLY A 27 1.17 7.47 -0.76
N TYR A 28 0.96 8.68 -0.22
CA TYR A 28 2.06 9.64 -0.07
C TYR A 28 3.08 9.13 0.96
N ILE A 29 2.64 8.78 2.17
CA ILE A 29 3.51 8.34 3.28
C ILE A 29 4.34 7.12 2.88
N GLN A 30 3.78 6.19 2.11
CA GLN A 30 4.47 5.01 1.61
C GLN A 30 5.75 5.34 0.85
N TYR A 31 5.77 6.41 0.06
CA TYR A 31 6.92 6.80 -0.78
C TYR A 31 7.64 8.07 -0.31
N ALA A 32 7.18 8.69 0.78
CA ALA A 32 7.74 9.93 1.30
C ALA A 32 9.22 9.77 1.67
N GLY A 33 10.06 10.70 1.22
CA GLY A 33 11.51 10.65 1.43
C GLY A 33 12.21 9.49 0.69
N GLY A 34 11.53 8.87 -0.27
CA GLY A 34 12.07 7.80 -1.12
C GLY A 34 12.46 8.30 -2.50
N CYS A 35 12.45 7.40 -3.49
CA CYS A 35 12.86 7.72 -4.87
C CYS A 35 11.81 8.52 -5.66
N ARG A 36 10.62 8.75 -5.09
CA ARG A 36 9.46 9.31 -5.80
C ARG A 36 8.98 10.62 -5.22
N LEU A 37 8.99 10.77 -3.89
CA LEU A 37 8.37 11.88 -3.20
C LEU A 37 9.33 12.52 -2.19
N PRO A 38 9.21 13.84 -1.97
CA PRO A 38 9.78 14.50 -0.80
C PRO A 38 9.28 13.87 0.51
N ASP A 39 9.91 14.22 1.62
CA ASP A 39 9.55 13.70 2.94
C ASP A 39 8.12 14.07 3.39
N VAL A 40 7.72 13.51 4.53
CA VAL A 40 6.38 13.74 5.11
C VAL A 40 6.20 15.20 5.54
N SER A 41 7.26 15.88 5.97
CA SER A 41 7.18 17.29 6.39
C SER A 41 6.79 18.18 5.21
N TYR A 42 7.41 17.97 4.05
CA TYR A 42 7.04 18.69 2.83
C TYR A 42 5.55 18.50 2.47
N PHE A 43 5.02 17.28 2.60
CA PHE A 43 3.60 17.03 2.36
C PHE A 43 2.69 17.77 3.36
N CYS A 44 3.03 17.72 4.64
CA CYS A 44 2.31 18.44 5.68
C CYS A 44 2.30 19.94 5.41
N ASP A 45 3.42 20.52 5.00
CA ASP A 45 3.51 21.93 4.64
C ASP A 45 2.60 22.22 3.44
N LEU A 46 2.67 21.42 2.37
CA LEU A 46 1.84 21.63 1.18
C LEU A 46 0.33 21.58 1.44
N ILE A 47 -0.14 20.61 2.23
CA ILE A 47 -1.59 20.48 2.49
C ILE A 47 -2.11 21.59 3.41
N THR A 48 -1.22 22.26 4.15
CA THR A 48 -1.56 23.33 5.09
C THR A 48 -1.24 24.75 4.61
N ASP A 49 -0.44 24.92 3.55
CA ASP A 49 -0.03 26.21 2.96
C ASP A 49 -1.10 26.84 2.02
N GLY A 50 -2.32 26.29 2.00
CA GLY A 50 -3.41 26.77 1.14
C GLY A 50 -4.23 27.91 1.73
N SER A 51 -5.00 28.61 0.88
CA SER A 51 -6.03 29.56 1.33
C SER A 51 -7.19 28.89 2.08
N GLU A 52 -7.36 27.58 1.88
CA GLU A 52 -8.37 26.74 2.54
C GLU A 52 -7.72 25.96 3.68
N THR A 53 -7.58 26.62 4.84
CA THR A 53 -6.93 26.05 6.03
C THR A 53 -7.91 25.40 7.00
N ASP A 54 -9.18 25.23 6.64
CA ASP A 54 -10.10 24.44 7.45
C ASP A 54 -9.86 22.93 7.25
N TYR A 55 -10.46 22.10 8.08
CA TYR A 55 -10.22 20.66 8.06
C TYR A 55 -10.59 20.00 6.72
N ILE A 56 -11.58 20.54 5.99
CA ILE A 56 -11.99 20.00 4.69
C ILE A 56 -11.05 20.48 3.59
N GLY A 57 -10.61 21.73 3.64
CA GLY A 57 -9.61 22.30 2.75
C GLY A 57 -8.29 21.53 2.80
N VAL A 58 -7.84 21.13 3.99
CA VAL A 58 -6.64 20.29 4.14
C VAL A 58 -6.81 18.93 3.45
N ILE A 59 -7.97 18.27 3.63
CA ILE A 59 -8.27 17.00 2.95
C ILE A 59 -8.33 17.18 1.43
N TRP A 60 -8.93 18.28 0.97
CA TRP A 60 -9.02 18.61 -0.45
C TRP A 60 -7.64 18.89 -1.06
N ASN A 61 -6.77 19.60 -0.34
CA ASN A 61 -5.38 19.80 -0.77
C ASN A 61 -4.61 18.49 -0.85
N ALA A 62 -4.76 17.62 0.15
CA ALA A 62 -4.15 16.29 0.13
C ALA A 62 -4.59 15.47 -1.08
N TRP A 63 -5.90 15.46 -1.38
CA TRP A 63 -6.43 14.75 -2.55
C TRP A 63 -5.90 15.32 -3.86
N LYS A 64 -5.91 16.65 -4.06
CA LYS A 64 -5.36 17.28 -5.28
C LYS A 64 -3.88 16.97 -5.49
N ILE A 65 -3.07 17.00 -4.43
CA ILE A 65 -1.64 16.69 -4.53
C ILE A 65 -1.45 15.22 -4.90
N TYR A 66 -2.20 14.32 -4.25
CA TYR A 66 -2.14 12.89 -4.58
C TYR A 66 -2.55 12.63 -6.02
N ASP A 67 -3.69 13.19 -6.44
CA ASP A 67 -4.19 13.07 -7.81
C ASP A 67 -3.12 13.52 -8.82
N GLN A 68 -2.53 14.71 -8.64
CA GLN A 68 -1.46 15.21 -9.51
C GLN A 68 -0.23 14.29 -9.64
N ILE A 69 0.04 13.44 -8.64
CA ILE A 69 1.24 12.58 -8.61
C ILE A 69 0.96 11.14 -9.07
N PHE A 70 -0.25 10.64 -8.81
CA PHE A 70 -0.59 9.23 -8.98
C PHE A 70 -1.72 8.98 -9.97
N GLN A 71 -2.53 9.98 -10.26
CA GLN A 71 -3.71 9.94 -11.11
C GLN A 71 -3.70 11.16 -12.05
N SER A 72 -4.81 11.46 -12.73
CA SER A 72 -5.00 12.68 -13.52
C SER A 72 -6.48 12.98 -13.66
N GLU A 73 -7.22 12.94 -12.53
CA GLU A 73 -8.66 13.18 -12.48
C GLU A 73 -8.97 14.66 -12.22
N GLU A 74 -9.95 15.21 -12.94
CA GLU A 74 -10.37 16.60 -12.72
C GLU A 74 -11.09 16.78 -11.37
N CYS A 75 -11.74 15.73 -10.88
CA CYS A 75 -12.55 15.76 -9.67
C CYS A 75 -12.67 14.37 -9.05
N PHE A 76 -12.91 14.32 -7.73
CA PHE A 76 -13.23 13.07 -7.04
C PHE A 76 -14.68 12.65 -7.29
N ASP A 77 -14.91 11.48 -7.90
CA ASP A 77 -16.23 10.87 -7.99
C ASP A 77 -16.57 10.08 -6.71
N PRO A 78 -17.63 10.45 -5.96
CA PRO A 78 -18.01 9.72 -4.76
C PRO A 78 -18.81 8.43 -4.98
N SER A 79 -19.25 8.15 -6.21
CA SER A 79 -20.16 7.02 -6.46
C SER A 79 -19.43 5.69 -6.32
N TYR A 80 -19.80 4.92 -5.30
CA TYR A 80 -19.30 3.57 -5.13
C TYR A 80 -19.76 2.64 -6.26
N GLU A 81 -21.01 2.82 -6.73
CA GLU A 81 -21.57 2.03 -7.84
C GLU A 81 -20.77 2.22 -9.14
N ARG A 82 -20.45 3.47 -9.52
CA ARG A 82 -19.61 3.73 -10.70
C ARG A 82 -18.21 3.16 -10.56
N HIS A 83 -17.61 3.27 -9.38
CA HIS A 83 -16.31 2.62 -9.11
C HIS A 83 -16.38 1.08 -9.25
N LEU A 84 -17.51 0.46 -8.92
CA LEU A 84 -17.72 -0.97 -9.14
C LEU A 84 -17.88 -1.30 -10.63
N GLU A 85 -18.50 -0.42 -11.43
CA GLU A 85 -18.58 -0.59 -12.89
C GLU A 85 -17.18 -0.62 -13.52
N ASP A 86 -16.31 0.33 -13.13
CA ASP A 86 -14.90 0.37 -13.56
C ASP A 86 -14.13 -0.91 -13.17
N LEU A 87 -14.32 -1.37 -11.93
CA LEU A 87 -13.72 -2.61 -11.42
C LEU A 87 -14.33 -3.88 -12.03
N SER A 88 -15.54 -3.80 -12.58
CA SER A 88 -16.21 -4.92 -13.24
C SER A 88 -15.78 -5.08 -14.70
N ASP A 89 -15.12 -4.09 -15.27
CA ASP A 89 -14.51 -4.21 -16.59
C ASP A 89 -13.34 -5.22 -16.55
N ILE A 90 -13.48 -6.28 -17.35
CA ILE A 90 -12.51 -7.37 -17.50
C ILE A 90 -11.60 -7.21 -18.71
N THR A 91 -11.72 -6.10 -19.45
CA THR A 91 -10.77 -5.75 -20.51
C THR A 91 -9.39 -5.44 -19.91
N PHE A 92 -8.34 -5.87 -20.60
CA PHE A 92 -6.96 -5.67 -20.15
C PHE A 92 -6.28 -4.50 -20.86
N MET A 93 -6.56 -4.32 -22.16
CA MET A 93 -5.98 -3.26 -22.97
C MET A 93 -6.70 -1.94 -22.70
N ASP A 94 -5.92 -0.88 -22.51
CA ASP A 94 -6.42 0.50 -22.33
C ASP A 94 -7.38 0.66 -21.13
N ASN A 95 -7.27 -0.22 -20.12
CA ASN A 95 -8.03 -0.17 -18.87
C ASN A 95 -7.09 0.13 -17.69
N GLU A 96 -7.19 1.34 -17.14
CA GLU A 96 -6.37 1.79 -16.00
C GLU A 96 -6.66 1.02 -14.70
N PHE A 97 -7.86 0.45 -14.57
CA PHE A 97 -8.26 -0.32 -13.40
C PHE A 97 -7.82 -1.79 -13.46
N ALA A 98 -7.34 -2.29 -14.61
CA ALA A 98 -6.97 -3.71 -14.76
C ALA A 98 -5.92 -4.18 -13.73
N SER A 99 -4.92 -3.35 -13.45
CA SER A 99 -3.90 -3.64 -12.42
C SER A 99 -4.51 -3.61 -11.01
N TYR A 100 -5.32 -2.59 -10.70
CA TYR A 100 -5.95 -2.46 -9.39
C TYR A 100 -6.95 -3.59 -9.12
N ARG A 101 -7.75 -3.98 -10.11
CA ARG A 101 -8.66 -5.13 -10.05
C ARG A 101 -7.92 -6.43 -9.77
N SER A 102 -6.79 -6.66 -10.43
CA SER A 102 -5.95 -7.84 -10.20
C SER A 102 -5.34 -7.86 -8.79
N TRP A 103 -4.93 -6.69 -8.27
CA TRP A 103 -4.47 -6.56 -6.89
C TRP A 103 -5.60 -6.82 -5.88
N LEU A 104 -6.78 -6.25 -6.11
CA LEU A 104 -7.96 -6.47 -5.28
C LEU A 104 -8.30 -7.96 -5.22
N TRP A 105 -8.22 -8.67 -6.35
CA TRP A 105 -8.42 -10.11 -6.41
C TRP A 105 -7.49 -10.87 -5.45
N LEU A 106 -6.18 -10.59 -5.50
CA LEU A 106 -5.20 -11.19 -4.60
C LEU A 106 -5.54 -10.94 -3.12
N CYS A 107 -5.97 -9.72 -2.78
CA CYS A 107 -6.42 -9.39 -1.42
C CYS A 107 -7.66 -10.20 -1.03
N CYS A 108 -8.64 -10.33 -1.91
CA CYS A 108 -9.88 -11.07 -1.67
C CYS A 108 -9.70 -12.60 -1.61
N THR A 109 -8.62 -13.17 -2.20
CA THR A 109 -8.47 -14.62 -2.30
C THR A 109 -7.27 -15.23 -1.61
N GLU A 110 -6.21 -14.48 -1.34
CA GLU A 110 -4.91 -15.03 -0.89
C GLU A 110 -4.19 -14.21 0.18
N LEU A 111 -4.17 -12.88 0.07
CA LEU A 111 -3.30 -12.03 0.89
C LEU A 111 -4.02 -11.35 2.06
N GLY A 112 -5.28 -10.94 1.88
CA GLY A 112 -6.04 -10.20 2.90
C GLY A 112 -5.41 -8.86 3.30
N PHE A 113 -4.63 -8.23 2.43
CA PHE A 113 -3.95 -6.95 2.68
C PHE A 113 -4.90 -5.75 2.57
N PHE A 114 -5.94 -5.76 3.40
CA PHE A 114 -6.90 -4.67 3.52
C PHE A 114 -6.41 -3.63 4.53
N ILE A 115 -6.40 -2.36 4.13
CA ILE A 115 -6.11 -1.25 5.05
C ILE A 115 -7.42 -0.87 5.75
N THR A 116 -7.48 -1.16 7.05
CA THR A 116 -8.67 -0.87 7.87
C THR A 116 -8.34 0.07 9.02
N THR A 117 -9.39 0.60 9.62
CA THR A 117 -9.35 1.52 10.76
C THR A 117 -10.09 0.94 11.97
N ASP A 118 -10.40 -0.37 11.95
CA ASP A 118 -11.22 -1.06 12.95
C ASP A 118 -10.68 -0.94 14.38
N ASN A 119 -9.38 -0.71 14.54
CA ASN A 119 -8.78 -0.54 15.87
C ASN A 119 -9.07 0.83 16.51
N GLY A 120 -9.57 1.81 15.76
CA GLY A 120 -9.91 3.16 16.25
C GLY A 120 -8.72 4.02 16.69
N LYS A 121 -7.47 3.59 16.45
CA LYS A 121 -6.25 4.24 16.96
C LYS A 121 -5.59 5.19 15.96
N SER A 122 -6.04 5.20 14.71
CA SER A 122 -5.54 6.11 13.68
C SER A 122 -6.21 7.48 13.76
N ILE A 123 -5.63 8.48 13.10
CA ILE A 123 -6.26 9.80 12.92
C ILE A 123 -7.58 9.73 12.12
N PHE A 124 -7.84 8.61 11.44
CA PHE A 124 -9.06 8.36 10.67
C PHE A 124 -10.17 7.68 11.49
N GLY A 125 -9.97 7.50 12.82
CA GLY A 125 -10.95 6.88 13.70
C GLY A 125 -11.24 5.43 13.31
N SER A 126 -12.53 5.10 13.13
CA SER A 126 -13.04 3.80 12.68
C SER A 126 -13.95 3.95 11.44
N SER A 127 -13.45 4.68 10.44
CA SER A 127 -14.18 5.10 9.24
C SER A 127 -14.28 4.03 8.14
N VAL A 128 -13.29 3.14 8.06
CA VAL A 128 -13.16 2.09 7.05
C VAL A 128 -12.95 0.76 7.76
N SER A 129 -13.96 -0.11 7.70
CA SER A 129 -13.94 -1.43 8.33
C SER A 129 -13.51 -2.53 7.38
N LEU A 130 -13.16 -3.70 7.93
CA LEU A 130 -12.95 -4.91 7.13
C LEU A 130 -14.22 -5.30 6.32
N ASP A 131 -15.41 -5.08 6.87
CA ASP A 131 -16.67 -5.41 6.18
C ASP A 131 -16.85 -4.61 4.89
N TYR A 132 -16.41 -3.34 4.85
CA TYR A 132 -16.42 -2.55 3.61
C TYR A 132 -15.58 -3.22 2.51
N HIS A 133 -14.41 -3.77 2.85
CA HIS A 133 -13.57 -4.47 1.88
C HIS A 133 -14.16 -5.83 1.49
N ALA A 134 -14.79 -6.54 2.41
CA ALA A 134 -15.49 -7.80 2.11
C ALA A 134 -16.67 -7.58 1.16
N ASP A 135 -17.47 -6.53 1.39
CA ASP A 135 -18.55 -6.14 0.48
C ASP A 135 -17.99 -5.83 -0.91
N LYS A 136 -16.90 -5.05 -1.00
CA LYS A 136 -16.24 -4.79 -2.28
C LYS A 136 -15.77 -6.05 -3.00
N CYS A 137 -15.21 -7.01 -2.27
CA CYS A 137 -14.83 -8.30 -2.85
C CYS A 137 -16.04 -9.04 -3.44
N MET A 138 -17.18 -9.05 -2.72
CA MET A 138 -18.41 -9.70 -3.17
C MET A 138 -19.04 -8.98 -4.36
N ASP A 139 -19.07 -7.65 -4.32
CA ASP A 139 -19.66 -6.81 -5.36
C ASP A 139 -18.90 -6.94 -6.70
N VAL A 140 -17.56 -7.04 -6.66
CA VAL A 140 -16.71 -7.11 -7.86
C VAL A 140 -16.55 -8.54 -8.40
N PHE A 141 -16.45 -9.54 -7.51
CA PHE A 141 -16.06 -10.90 -7.91
C PHE A 141 -17.14 -11.96 -7.73
N ASP A 142 -18.30 -11.63 -7.13
CA ASP A 142 -19.43 -12.50 -6.75
C ASP A 142 -19.49 -12.82 -5.24
N VAL A 143 -20.67 -13.14 -4.75
CA VAL A 143 -21.02 -13.31 -3.33
C VAL A 143 -20.22 -14.37 -2.58
N GLN A 144 -19.56 -15.28 -3.31
CA GLN A 144 -18.68 -16.29 -2.72
C GLN A 144 -17.33 -15.75 -2.24
N TYR A 145 -16.97 -14.50 -2.56
CA TYR A 145 -15.73 -13.84 -2.14
C TYR A 145 -15.91 -13.03 -0.85
N ASP A 146 -16.62 -13.62 0.10
CA ASP A 146 -16.87 -13.05 1.43
C ASP A 146 -15.61 -13.08 2.33
N THR A 147 -15.79 -12.59 3.56
CA THR A 147 -14.73 -12.58 4.58
C THR A 147 -14.17 -13.97 4.89
N GLU A 148 -14.97 -15.04 4.84
CA GLU A 148 -14.47 -16.39 5.12
C GLU A 148 -13.66 -16.95 3.95
N ARG A 149 -14.03 -16.64 2.71
CA ARG A 149 -13.22 -16.96 1.53
C ARG A 149 -11.85 -16.30 1.58
N ALA A 150 -11.79 -15.03 1.95
CA ALA A 150 -10.54 -14.29 2.12
C ALA A 150 -9.69 -14.89 3.24
N ARG A 151 -10.28 -15.14 4.43
CA ARG A 151 -9.58 -15.78 5.57
C ARG A 151 -9.04 -17.16 5.23
N THR A 152 -9.83 -17.99 4.54
CA THR A 152 -9.40 -19.32 4.08
C THR A 152 -8.24 -19.20 3.10
N GLY A 153 -8.30 -18.22 2.20
CA GLY A 153 -7.21 -17.84 1.31
C GLY A 153 -5.91 -17.56 2.05
N VAL A 154 -5.95 -16.60 2.99
CA VAL A 154 -4.80 -16.23 3.82
C VAL A 154 -4.23 -17.43 4.59
N ARG A 155 -5.08 -18.26 5.20
CA ARG A 155 -4.63 -19.49 5.88
C ARG A 155 -3.91 -20.45 4.92
N ASN A 156 -4.43 -20.61 3.69
CA ASN A 156 -3.81 -21.47 2.69
C ASN A 156 -2.46 -20.90 2.21
N THR A 157 -2.38 -19.60 1.94
CA THR A 157 -1.14 -18.89 1.58
C THR A 157 -0.08 -19.08 2.68
N LEU A 158 -0.44 -18.80 3.94
CA LEU A 158 0.45 -18.97 5.09
C LEU A 158 0.87 -20.42 5.29
N ARG A 159 -0.02 -21.40 5.02
CA ARG A 159 0.32 -22.82 5.09
C ARG A 159 1.30 -23.24 3.99
N THR A 160 1.14 -22.71 2.77
CA THR A 160 1.99 -23.02 1.62
C THR A 160 3.37 -22.41 1.77
N PHE A 161 3.46 -21.13 2.18
CA PHE A 161 4.72 -20.38 2.23
C PHE A 161 5.35 -20.28 3.63
N GLY A 162 4.63 -20.68 4.68
CA GLY A 162 5.10 -20.73 6.08
C GLY A 162 4.93 -19.44 6.88
N GLY A 163 4.61 -18.32 6.22
CA GLY A 163 4.69 -17.00 6.84
C GLY A 163 6.12 -16.62 7.21
N TYR A 164 6.30 -15.45 7.85
CA TYR A 164 7.64 -14.96 8.18
C TYR A 164 8.36 -15.88 9.19
N ASP A 165 7.66 -16.41 10.20
CA ASP A 165 8.24 -17.27 11.23
C ASP A 165 8.72 -18.65 10.73
N ASN A 166 8.17 -19.14 9.60
CA ASN A 166 8.54 -20.46 9.06
C ASN A 166 9.16 -20.38 7.67
N TYR A 167 9.70 -19.23 7.27
CA TYR A 167 10.40 -19.10 5.99
C TYR A 167 11.54 -20.13 5.86
N LYS A 168 11.49 -21.00 4.84
CA LYS A 168 12.45 -22.10 4.62
C LYS A 168 13.42 -21.89 3.45
N GLY A 169 13.32 -20.77 2.73
CA GLY A 169 14.24 -20.46 1.65
C GLY A 169 15.67 -20.24 2.13
N THR A 170 16.59 -20.17 1.17
CA THR A 170 18.02 -19.86 1.38
C THR A 170 18.41 -18.69 0.48
N ASN A 171 19.60 -18.12 0.70
CA ASN A 171 20.19 -17.10 -0.17
C ASN A 171 19.22 -15.93 -0.44
N THR A 172 18.70 -15.34 0.64
CA THR A 172 17.61 -14.35 0.57
C THR A 172 17.91 -13.16 1.47
N VAL A 173 17.66 -11.95 0.95
CA VAL A 173 17.74 -10.70 1.70
C VAL A 173 16.35 -10.07 1.75
N PHE A 174 15.74 -10.03 2.93
CA PHE A 174 14.55 -9.24 3.20
C PHE A 174 14.97 -7.82 3.55
N VAL A 175 14.64 -6.87 2.69
CA VAL A 175 14.92 -5.45 2.90
C VAL A 175 13.63 -4.69 3.21
N SER A 176 13.70 -3.73 4.12
CA SER A 176 12.58 -2.83 4.43
C SER A 176 13.09 -1.44 4.83
N GLY A 177 12.31 -0.41 4.55
CA GLY A 177 12.59 0.94 5.05
C GLY A 177 12.08 1.14 6.48
N SER A 178 12.80 1.90 7.32
CA SER A 178 12.33 2.17 8.69
C SER A 178 11.08 3.07 8.73
N TYR A 179 10.79 3.83 7.67
CA TYR A 179 9.59 4.67 7.51
C TYR A 179 8.50 4.02 6.67
N ASP A 180 8.76 2.87 6.05
CA ASP A 180 7.76 2.15 5.25
C ASP A 180 6.60 1.64 6.13
N PRO A 181 5.33 2.04 5.87
CA PRO A 181 4.18 1.52 6.62
C PRO A 181 4.00 -0.01 6.45
N TRP A 182 4.44 -0.59 5.33
CA TRP A 182 4.38 -2.02 5.07
C TRP A 182 5.36 -2.85 5.90
N LYS A 183 6.34 -2.22 6.58
CA LYS A 183 7.33 -2.93 7.41
C LYS A 183 6.69 -3.85 8.47
N SER A 184 5.45 -3.55 8.90
CA SER A 184 4.69 -4.37 9.85
C SER A 184 4.30 -5.74 9.31
N ALA A 185 4.24 -5.91 7.98
CA ALA A 185 4.01 -7.18 7.30
C ALA A 185 5.31 -7.87 6.83
N CYS A 186 6.46 -7.21 6.98
CA CYS A 186 7.77 -7.71 6.57
C CYS A 186 8.41 -8.58 7.65
N CYS A 187 9.37 -9.43 7.25
CA CYS A 187 10.18 -10.13 8.23
C CYS A 187 11.37 -9.29 8.69
N LEU A 188 11.18 -8.56 9.78
CA LEU A 188 12.20 -7.67 10.32
C LEU A 188 13.33 -8.40 11.07
N ASN A 189 13.10 -9.64 11.52
CA ASN A 189 14.03 -10.43 12.34
C ASN A 189 14.21 -11.87 11.81
N CYS A 190 14.28 -12.07 10.48
CA CYS A 190 14.44 -13.40 9.84
C CYS A 190 15.89 -13.84 9.62
N THR A 191 16.89 -13.08 10.07
CA THR A 191 18.29 -13.41 9.81
C THR A 191 18.65 -14.82 10.31
N ASP A 192 19.06 -15.68 9.39
CA ASP A 192 19.52 -17.04 9.63
C ASP A 192 20.75 -17.30 8.74
N ILE A 193 21.91 -17.08 9.35
CA ILE A 193 23.22 -17.20 8.67
C ILE A 193 23.45 -18.63 8.17
N THR A 194 22.86 -19.65 8.81
CA THR A 194 23.05 -21.06 8.40
C THR A 194 22.41 -21.35 7.04
N ARG A 195 21.42 -20.53 6.64
CA ARG A 195 20.71 -20.62 5.36
C ARG A 195 20.99 -19.42 4.46
N ASN A 196 21.94 -18.56 4.81
CA ASN A 196 22.21 -17.32 4.07
C ASN A 196 20.96 -16.42 3.91
N VAL A 197 20.14 -16.35 4.96
CA VAL A 197 18.96 -15.47 5.02
C VAL A 197 19.28 -14.27 5.89
N TYR A 198 18.97 -13.06 5.41
CA TYR A 198 19.25 -11.81 6.11
C TYR A 198 18.01 -10.90 6.11
N SER A 199 17.74 -10.26 7.23
CA SER A 199 16.79 -9.14 7.33
C SER A 199 17.56 -7.84 7.54
N VAL A 200 17.32 -6.84 6.70
CA VAL A 200 17.97 -5.53 6.76
C VAL A 200 16.93 -4.43 6.76
N ILE A 201 17.08 -3.48 7.68
CA ILE A 201 16.27 -2.27 7.74
C ILE A 201 17.13 -1.08 7.30
N ILE A 202 16.70 -0.38 6.26
CA ILE A 202 17.33 0.86 5.81
C ILE A 202 16.74 2.00 6.65
N GLU A 203 17.52 2.48 7.62
CA GLU A 203 17.10 3.58 8.48
C GLU A 203 16.87 4.86 7.68
N GLY A 204 15.74 5.53 7.92
CA GLY A 204 15.28 6.69 7.14
C GLY A 204 14.64 6.34 5.79
N GLY A 205 14.67 5.07 5.39
CA GLY A 205 14.11 4.60 4.13
C GLY A 205 12.60 4.43 4.17
N SER A 206 11.91 4.79 3.09
CA SER A 206 10.49 4.46 2.85
C SER A 206 10.37 3.23 1.92
N HIS A 207 9.20 3.04 1.31
CA HIS A 207 8.92 1.84 0.52
C HIS A 207 9.84 1.72 -0.71
N CYS A 208 10.47 0.55 -0.84
CA CYS A 208 11.39 0.21 -1.93
C CYS A 208 12.55 1.20 -2.14
N VAL A 209 13.03 1.86 -1.08
CA VAL A 209 14.14 2.83 -1.18
C VAL A 209 15.44 2.19 -1.70
N ASP A 210 15.60 0.89 -1.51
CA ASP A 210 16.69 0.07 -2.06
C ASP A 210 16.75 0.11 -3.59
N ALA A 211 15.59 0.25 -4.25
CA ALA A 211 15.48 0.35 -5.70
C ALA A 211 15.77 1.76 -6.24
N CYS A 212 16.07 2.75 -5.39
CA CYS A 212 16.46 4.08 -5.86
C CYS A 212 17.74 4.00 -6.70
N PRO A 213 17.86 4.78 -7.78
CA PRO A 213 19.13 4.98 -8.47
C PRO A 213 20.23 5.47 -7.52
N VAL A 214 21.48 5.16 -7.86
CA VAL A 214 22.64 5.75 -7.20
C VAL A 214 22.56 7.28 -7.32
N ASP A 215 22.95 7.99 -6.26
CA ASP A 215 22.92 9.46 -6.14
C ASP A 215 21.53 10.14 -6.17
N PHE A 216 20.43 9.38 -6.22
CA PHE A 216 19.09 9.99 -6.16
C PHE A 216 18.78 10.63 -4.80
N ILE A 217 19.17 9.94 -3.73
CA ILE A 217 18.99 10.38 -2.35
C ILE A 217 20.28 10.22 -1.57
N ASN A 218 20.60 11.22 -0.74
CA ASN A 218 21.69 11.12 0.21
C ASN A 218 21.19 10.42 1.49
N LEU A 219 21.23 9.10 1.49
CA LEU A 219 20.88 8.27 2.64
C LEU A 219 22.03 7.31 2.98
N PRO A 220 22.85 7.59 4.00
CA PRO A 220 24.00 6.75 4.34
C PRO A 220 23.65 5.26 4.53
N ALA A 221 22.53 4.97 5.21
CA ALA A 221 22.06 3.60 5.42
C ALA A 221 21.75 2.86 4.10
N LEU A 222 21.33 3.58 3.04
CA LEU A 222 21.13 2.99 1.72
C LEU A 222 22.46 2.62 1.05
N ASN A 223 23.51 3.43 1.24
CA ASN A 223 24.85 3.12 0.72
C ASN A 223 25.48 1.92 1.46
N ASP A 224 25.26 1.84 2.77
CA ASP A 224 25.66 0.68 3.57
C ASP A 224 24.92 -0.58 3.10
N TYR A 225 23.61 -0.48 2.85
CA TYR A 225 22.82 -1.57 2.28
C TYR A 225 23.32 -2.00 0.89
N ARG A 226 23.63 -1.06 0.00
CA ARG A 226 24.16 -1.35 -1.34
C ARG A 226 25.47 -2.14 -1.27
N THR A 227 26.38 -1.72 -0.40
CA THR A 227 27.63 -2.46 -0.16
C THR A 227 27.33 -3.88 0.36
N PHE A 228 26.42 -4.00 1.31
CA PHE A 228 26.02 -5.29 1.87
C PHE A 228 25.39 -6.22 0.82
N ILE A 229 24.42 -5.73 0.03
CA ILE A 229 23.73 -6.56 -0.97
C ILE A 229 24.68 -7.00 -2.08
N ASP A 230 25.61 -6.14 -2.51
CA ASP A 230 26.65 -6.49 -3.48
C ASP A 230 27.50 -7.67 -2.97
N GLU A 231 28.00 -7.60 -1.72
CA GLU A 231 28.75 -8.71 -1.09
C GLU A 231 27.93 -10.01 -1.01
N LYS A 232 26.62 -9.93 -0.69
CA LYS A 232 25.76 -11.12 -0.60
C LYS A 232 25.45 -11.70 -1.97
N LEU A 233 25.24 -10.88 -2.98
CA LEU A 233 25.02 -11.34 -4.35
C LEU A 233 26.26 -12.05 -4.89
N GLU A 234 27.46 -11.50 -4.67
CA GLU A 234 28.72 -12.18 -5.03
C GLU A 234 28.84 -13.54 -4.35
N MET A 235 28.54 -13.62 -3.05
CA MET A 235 28.54 -14.87 -2.28
C MET A 235 27.53 -15.89 -2.85
N PHE A 236 26.28 -15.47 -3.10
CA PHE A 236 25.24 -16.36 -3.64
C PHE A 236 25.57 -16.87 -5.04
N ILE A 237 26.18 -16.03 -5.89
CA ILE A 237 26.62 -16.43 -7.23
C ILE A 237 27.76 -17.45 -7.13
N ALA A 238 28.75 -17.20 -6.27
CA ALA A 238 29.91 -18.08 -6.10
C ALA A 238 29.53 -19.49 -5.58
N GLU A 239 28.48 -19.62 -4.77
CA GLU A 239 27.97 -20.92 -4.28
C GLU A 239 27.34 -21.80 -5.37
N ASN A 240 27.03 -21.22 -6.54
CA ASN A 240 26.34 -21.90 -7.64
C ASN A 240 27.23 -22.14 -8.88
N LEU A 241 28.51 -21.76 -8.81
CA LEU A 241 29.53 -22.03 -9.83
C LEU A 241 30.42 -23.21 -9.43
#